data_AF-A0A522BBS8-F1
#
_entry.id   AF-A0A522BBS8-F1
#
_cell.length_a   1.000
_cell.length_b   1.000
_cell.length_c   1.000
_cell.angle_alpha   90.00
_cell.angle_beta   90.00
_cell.angle_gamma   90.00
#
_symmetry.space_group_name_H-M   'P 1'
#
loop_
_entity.id
_entity.type
_entity.pdbx_description
1 polymer ?
#
loop_
_entity_poly.entity_id
_entity_poly.type
_entity_poly.pdbx_seq_one_letter_code
_entity_poly.pdbx_strand_id
1 'polypeptide(L)'
;MANVERIVVDSFRGVFRRKTKKKGFSRILRILGPGIITGAADDDPSGIATYSQAGAQFGFHMPWTMLLTFPLMVSVQEAVMRIGAVTGKGLAAVVRENYSRKILYPIVLLV
;
A
#
# COMPACT_ATOMS: atom_id res chain seq x y z
N MET A 1 -0.16 -48.22 20.83
CA MET A 1 0.64 -47.59 19.75
C MET A 1 0.39 -46.07 19.61
N ALA A 2 -0.81 -45.55 19.93
CA ALA A 2 -1.16 -44.11 19.81
C ALA A 2 -0.42 -43.10 20.74
N ASN A 3 0.40 -43.57 21.69
CA ASN A 3 1.18 -42.69 22.59
C ASN A 3 2.57 -42.35 22.03
N VAL A 4 3.15 -43.23 21.20
CA VAL A 4 4.49 -43.02 20.62
C VAL A 4 4.42 -41.97 19.51
N GLU A 5 3.38 -42.00 18.69
CA GLU A 5 3.16 -41.00 17.63
C GLU A 5 2.96 -39.60 18.19
N ARG A 6 2.24 -39.44 19.31
CA ARG A 6 2.08 -38.13 19.97
C ARG A 6 3.41 -37.58 20.50
N ILE A 7 4.24 -38.44 21.11
CA ILE A 7 5.56 -38.04 21.61
C ILE A 7 6.48 -37.60 20.46
N VAL A 8 6.44 -38.30 19.32
CA VAL A 8 7.23 -37.94 18.13
C VAL A 8 6.73 -36.61 17.52
N VAL A 9 5.42 -36.42 17.42
CA VAL A 9 4.81 -35.19 16.87
C VAL A 9 5.06 -33.98 17.78
N ASP A 10 4.99 -34.15 19.10
CA ASP A 10 5.26 -33.07 20.06
C ASP A 10 6.75 -32.73 20.12
N SER A 11 7.63 -33.73 19.95
CA SER A 11 9.08 -33.52 19.80
C SER A 11 9.42 -32.76 18.51
N PHE A 12 8.76 -33.09 17.39
CA PHE A 12 8.93 -32.37 16.11
C PHE A 12 8.40 -30.93 16.15
N ARG A 13 7.32 -30.65 16.89
CA ARG A 13 6.80 -29.29 17.09
C ARG A 13 7.78 -28.38 17.84
N GLY A 14 8.62 -28.94 18.71
CA GLY A 14 9.66 -28.18 19.43
C GLY A 14 10.77 -27.64 18.53
N VAL A 15 11.10 -28.36 17.44
CA VAL A 15 12.23 -28.07 16.55
C VAL A 15 11.98 -26.84 15.65
N PHE A 16 10.71 -26.54 15.32
CA PHE A 16 10.37 -25.46 14.39
C PHE A 16 10.19 -24.06 15.00
N ARG A 17 10.50 -23.86 16.30
CA ARG A 17 10.36 -22.53 16.92
C ARG A 17 11.56 -21.61 16.63
N ARG A 18 11.67 -21.15 15.39
CA ARG A 18 12.64 -20.12 14.97
C ARG A 18 12.20 -18.75 15.53
N LYS A 19 12.76 -18.33 16.67
CA LYS A 19 12.66 -16.94 17.16
C LYS A 19 13.53 -16.04 16.28
N THR A 20 12.98 -15.41 15.25
CA THR A 20 13.70 -14.39 14.48
C THR A 20 13.69 -13.05 15.24
N LYS A 21 14.75 -12.79 16.02
CA LYS A 21 15.08 -11.45 16.50
C LYS A 21 15.62 -10.60 15.33
N LYS A 22 14.74 -9.94 14.58
CA LYS A 22 15.10 -8.74 13.80
C LYS A 22 14.17 -7.59 14.22
N LYS A 23 14.30 -7.08 15.45
CA LYS A 23 13.29 -6.16 16.03
C LYS A 23 13.34 -4.71 15.49
N GLY A 24 14.47 -4.25 14.95
CA GLY A 24 14.63 -2.85 14.47
C GLY A 24 14.24 -2.67 12.99
N PHE A 25 15.02 -3.27 12.08
CA PHE A 25 14.83 -3.10 10.63
C PHE A 25 13.48 -3.63 10.11
N SER A 26 12.99 -4.75 10.66
CA SER A 26 11.67 -5.29 10.27
C SER A 26 10.49 -4.40 10.70
N ARG A 27 10.66 -3.63 11.79
CA ARG A 27 9.64 -2.70 12.27
C ARG A 27 9.55 -1.49 11.34
N ILE A 28 10.70 -0.95 10.93
CA ILE A 28 10.78 0.16 9.97
C ILE A 28 10.18 -0.26 8.61
N LEU A 29 10.54 -1.44 8.09
CA LEU A 29 9.93 -1.95 6.86
C LEU A 29 8.42 -2.19 6.98
N ARG A 30 7.91 -2.61 8.14
CA ARG A 30 6.46 -2.75 8.34
C ARG A 30 5.73 -1.40 8.35
N ILE A 31 6.38 -0.33 8.80
CA ILE A 31 5.79 1.01 8.84
C ILE A 31 5.90 1.70 7.48
N LEU A 32 7.05 1.56 6.80
CA LEU A 32 7.29 2.16 5.48
C LEU A 32 6.64 1.37 4.33
N GLY A 33 6.44 0.06 4.51
CA GLY A 33 5.94 -0.84 3.46
C GLY A 33 4.70 -0.32 2.73
N PRO A 34 3.62 0.06 3.44
CA PRO A 34 2.40 0.57 2.80
C PRO A 34 2.65 1.84 1.96
N GLY A 35 3.52 2.73 2.42
CA GLY A 35 3.87 3.97 1.70
C GLY A 35 4.72 3.69 0.46
N ILE A 36 5.70 2.79 0.55
CA ILE A 36 6.53 2.39 -0.60
C ILE A 36 5.68 1.69 -1.67
N ILE A 37 4.76 0.80 -1.27
CA ILE A 37 3.85 0.12 -2.20
C ILE A 37 2.91 1.12 -2.87
N THR A 38 2.38 2.08 -2.11
CA THR A 38 1.51 3.13 -2.65
C THR A 38 2.26 4.03 -3.62
N GLY A 39 3.48 4.48 -3.29
CA GLY A 39 4.29 5.29 -4.20
C GLY A 39 4.65 4.54 -5.48
N ALA A 40 5.03 3.26 -5.38
CA ALA A 40 5.29 2.43 -6.55
C ALA A 40 4.04 2.16 -7.40
N ALA A 41 2.83 2.27 -6.82
CA ALA A 41 1.57 2.16 -7.56
C ALA A 41 1.16 3.49 -8.21
N ASP A 42 1.61 4.63 -7.68
CA ASP A 42 1.37 5.98 -8.23
C ASP A 42 2.20 6.22 -9.52
N ASP A 43 3.39 5.62 -9.61
CA ASP A 43 4.28 5.67 -10.79
C ASP A 43 3.93 4.57 -11.81
N ASP A 44 2.73 4.62 -12.37
CA ASP A 44 2.25 3.64 -13.35
C ASP A 44 2.76 3.93 -14.79
N PRO A 45 2.72 2.95 -15.73
CA PRO A 45 3.19 3.15 -17.10
C PRO A 45 2.48 4.29 -17.84
N SER A 46 1.21 4.57 -17.51
CA SER A 46 0.45 5.64 -18.14
C SER A 46 0.90 7.02 -17.66
N GLY A 47 1.20 7.17 -16.36
CA GLY A 47 1.82 8.36 -15.79
C GLY A 47 3.19 8.63 -16.38
N ILE A 48 4.06 7.60 -16.47
CA ILE A 48 5.39 7.73 -17.07
C ILE A 48 5.32 8.19 -18.53
N ALA A 49 4.38 7.66 -19.32
CA ALA A 49 4.17 8.09 -20.71
C ALA A 49 3.74 9.57 -20.79
N THR A 50 2.82 9.98 -19.93
CA THR A 50 2.29 11.35 -19.87
C THR A 50 3.39 12.35 -19.48
N TYR A 51 4.14 12.07 -18.42
CA TYR A 51 5.23 12.94 -17.98
C TYR A 51 6.38 12.96 -18.98
N SER A 52 6.64 11.86 -19.70
CA SER A 52 7.62 11.82 -20.80
C SER A 52 7.19 12.67 -21.98
N GLN A 53 5.92 12.61 -22.38
CA GLN A 53 5.38 13.46 -23.45
C GLN A 53 5.45 14.94 -23.04
N ALA A 54 5.02 15.26 -21.82
CA ALA A 54 5.10 16.60 -21.26
C ALA A 54 6.56 17.09 -21.19
N GLY A 55 7.50 16.23 -20.78
CA GLY A 55 8.92 16.55 -20.77
C GLY A 55 9.49 16.81 -22.16
N ALA A 56 9.07 16.03 -23.17
CA ALA A 56 9.47 16.23 -24.56
C ALA A 56 8.91 17.54 -25.16
N GLN A 57 7.69 17.93 -24.78
CA GLN A 57 7.02 19.13 -25.30
C GLN A 57 7.49 20.43 -24.62
N PHE A 58 7.70 20.40 -23.31
CA PHE A 58 7.93 21.59 -22.50
C PHE A 58 9.33 21.66 -21.86
N GLY A 59 10.18 20.64 -22.05
CA GLY A 59 11.53 20.59 -21.48
C GLY A 59 11.53 20.87 -19.97
N PHE A 60 12.42 21.76 -19.54
CA PHE A 60 12.57 22.16 -18.13
C PHE A 60 11.70 23.37 -17.72
N HIS A 61 10.66 23.70 -18.48
CA HIS A 61 9.81 24.87 -18.17
C HIS A 61 8.69 24.58 -17.17
N MET A 62 8.37 23.30 -16.91
CA MET A 62 7.31 22.89 -15.98
C MET A 62 7.70 22.36 -14.58
N PRO A 63 8.98 22.17 -14.18
CA PRO A 63 9.31 21.67 -12.83
C PRO A 63 8.75 22.51 -11.67
N TRP A 64 8.44 23.79 -11.90
CA TRP A 64 7.84 24.65 -10.88
C TRP A 64 6.46 24.16 -10.43
N THR A 65 5.72 23.43 -11.26
CA THR A 65 4.40 22.88 -10.89
C THR A 65 4.52 21.85 -9.78
N MET A 66 5.67 21.15 -9.68
CA MET A 66 5.97 20.18 -8.63
C MET A 66 5.87 20.79 -7.23
N LEU A 67 6.19 22.08 -7.08
CA LEU A 67 6.07 22.79 -5.80
C LEU A 67 4.62 22.86 -5.31
N LEU A 68 3.65 22.84 -6.21
CA LEU A 68 2.22 22.86 -5.90
C LEU A 68 1.62 21.45 -5.90
N THR A 69 1.96 20.61 -6.87
CA THR A 69 1.36 19.28 -7.03
C THR A 69 1.85 18.30 -5.99
N PHE A 70 3.11 18.38 -5.55
CA PHE A 70 3.67 17.49 -4.53
C PHE A 70 2.99 17.62 -3.16
N PRO A 71 2.84 18.81 -2.55
CA PRO A 71 2.14 18.93 -1.27
C PRO A 71 0.66 18.56 -1.39
N LEU A 72 0.02 18.79 -2.55
CA LEU A 72 -1.35 18.37 -2.80
C LEU A 72 -1.46 16.84 -2.80
N MET A 73 -0.57 16.15 -3.52
CA MET A 73 -0.49 14.69 -3.57
C MET A 73 -0.28 14.09 -2.18
N VAL A 74 0.68 14.62 -1.42
CA VAL A 74 0.95 14.18 -0.04
C VAL A 74 -0.30 14.36 0.84
N SER A 75 -1.02 15.48 0.69
CA SER A 75 -2.25 15.73 1.45
C SER A 75 -3.34 14.70 1.14
N VAL A 76 -3.51 14.34 -0.14
CA VAL A 76 -4.47 13.33 -0.57
C VAL A 76 -4.09 11.94 -0.05
N GLN A 77 -2.82 11.54 -0.19
CA GLN A 77 -2.34 10.25 0.33
C GLN A 77 -2.47 10.17 1.86
N GLU A 78 -2.22 11.27 2.57
CA GLU A 78 -2.37 11.33 4.01
C GLU A 78 -3.84 11.17 4.45
N ALA A 79 -4.78 11.82 3.77
CA ALA A 79 -6.20 11.66 4.06
C ALA A 79 -6.67 10.21 3.86
N VAL A 80 -6.28 9.57 2.74
CA VAL A 80 -6.62 8.17 2.45
C VAL A 80 -5.95 7.23 3.45
N MET A 81 -4.70 7.49 3.81
CA MET A 81 -3.97 6.74 4.84
C MET A 81 -4.68 6.83 6.19
N ARG A 82 -5.12 8.03 6.61
CA ARG A 82 -5.87 8.21 7.86
C ARG A 82 -7.17 7.43 7.86
N ILE A 83 -7.92 7.47 6.76
CA ILE A 83 -9.16 6.69 6.62
C ILE A 83 -8.86 5.19 6.75
N GLY A 84 -7.82 4.69 6.07
CA GLY A 84 -7.41 3.28 6.16
C GLY A 84 -6.92 2.89 7.55
N ALA A 85 -6.20 3.77 8.24
CA ALA A 85 -5.71 3.55 9.59
C ALA A 85 -6.82 3.53 10.64
N VAL A 86 -7.84 4.40 10.51
CA VAL A 86 -8.97 4.49 11.44
C VAL A 86 -10.00 3.38 11.20
N THR A 87 -10.32 3.10 9.94
CA THR A 87 -11.38 2.13 9.60
C THR A 87 -10.88 0.69 9.50
N GLY A 88 -9.57 0.49 9.31
CA GLY A 88 -8.98 -0.81 9.01
C GLY A 88 -9.37 -1.37 7.64
N LYS A 89 -9.97 -0.55 6.77
CA LYS A 89 -10.52 -0.94 5.47
C LYS A 89 -9.92 -0.07 4.35
N GLY A 90 -9.80 -0.64 3.16
CA GLY A 90 -9.41 0.13 1.96
C GLY A 90 -10.51 1.10 1.52
N LEU A 91 -10.13 2.13 0.77
CA LEU A 91 -11.04 3.19 0.32
C LEU A 91 -12.27 2.63 -0.41
N ALA A 92 -12.10 1.66 -1.31
CA ALA A 92 -13.19 1.02 -2.02
C ALA A 92 -14.18 0.28 -1.09
N ALA A 93 -13.69 -0.32 -0.01
CA ALA A 93 -14.53 -0.99 0.98
C ALA A 93 -15.34 0.03 1.81
N VAL A 94 -14.71 1.15 2.20
CA VAL A 94 -15.39 2.26 2.87
C VAL A 94 -16.48 2.88 1.98
N VAL A 95 -16.18 3.07 0.69
CA VAL A 95 -17.17 3.59 -0.28
C VAL A 95 -18.33 2.62 -0.45
N ARG A 96 -18.05 1.31 -0.55
CA ARG A 96 -19.09 0.28 -0.67
C ARG A 96 -20.05 0.24 0.53
N GLU A 97 -19.56 0.56 1.72
CA GLU A 97 -20.37 0.56 2.95
C GLU A 97 -21.24 1.81 3.11
N ASN A 98 -20.77 2.96 2.60
CA ASN A 98 -21.44 4.25 2.80
C ASN A 98 -22.24 4.71 1.57
N TYR A 99 -21.99 4.17 0.37
CA TYR A 99 -22.60 4.61 -0.87
C TYR A 99 -23.30 3.47 -1.62
N SER A 100 -24.29 3.84 -2.45
CA SER A 100 -25.02 2.90 -3.29
C SER A 100 -24.11 2.29 -4.37
N ARG A 101 -24.42 1.06 -4.79
CA ARG A 101 -23.66 0.30 -5.81
C ARG A 101 -23.51 1.07 -7.13
N LYS A 102 -24.49 1.90 -7.48
CA LYS A 102 -24.46 2.76 -8.68
C LYS A 102 -23.29 3.76 -8.69
N ILE A 103 -22.82 4.19 -7.51
CA ILE A 103 -21.69 5.12 -7.35
C ILE A 103 -20.38 4.34 -7.17
N LEU A 104 -20.43 3.16 -6.52
CA LEU A 104 -19.27 2.31 -6.32
C LEU A 104 -18.63 1.86 -7.64
N TYR A 105 -19.42 1.37 -8.60
CA TYR A 105 -18.89 0.84 -9.86
C TYR A 105 -18.08 1.87 -10.67
N PRO A 106 -18.56 3.10 -10.94
CA PRO A 106 -17.76 4.08 -11.67
C PRO A 106 -16.51 4.51 -10.90
N ILE A 107 -16.56 4.60 -9.56
CA ILE A 107 -15.39 4.94 -8.75
C ILE A 107 -14.31 3.85 -8.84
N VAL A 108 -14.70 2.59 -8.77
CA VAL A 108 -13.75 1.46 -8.88
C VAL A 108 -13.23 1.29 -10.30
N LEU A 109 -14.01 1.65 -11.32
CA LEU A 109 -13.58 1.62 -12.71
C LEU A 109 -12.58 2.73 -13.06
N LEU A 110 -12.68 3.87 -12.37
CA LEU A 110 -11.80 5.04 -12.59
C LEU A 110 -10.36 4.81 -12.09
N VAL A 111 -10.21 3.96 -11.08
CA VAL A 111 -8.92 3.58 -10.46
C VAL A 111 -8.33 2.39 -11.20
#